data_AF-U9T2W9-F1
#
_entry.id   AF-U9T2W9-F1
#
_cell.length_a   1.000
_cell.length_b   1.000
_cell.length_c   1.000
_cell.angle_alpha   90.00
_cell.angle_beta   90.00
_cell.angle_gamma   90.00
#
_symmetry.space_group_name_H-M   'P 1'
#
loop_
_entity.id
_entity.type
_entity.pdbx_description
1 polymer ?
#
loop_
_entity_poly.entity_id
_entity_poly.type
_entity_poly.pdbx_seq_one_letter_code
_entity_poly.pdbx_strand_id
1 'polypeptide(L)'
;MFYDMFTCATPNYSTQNDSENTPVVVLEGESKKTFENLLSYIYPNTFILIDWDNIEEFLRFSEKYIVDSVLLSAKTFLEREFRKNPLYSLILADRYHFKSLYKESSKLVLDKFPEYKRKDIFSQLSLYSHTVLTKKYNAYTDSLAKLANVDFTSGYLHCDDCNKQSDHDLKINQEFIERS
;
A
#
# COMPACT_ATOMS: atom_id res chain seq x y z
N MET A 1 -22.44 26.50 34.72
CA MET A 1 -21.84 27.71 34.12
C MET A 1 -21.79 27.56 32.58
N PHE A 2 -22.94 27.57 31.91
CA PHE A 2 -23.03 27.57 30.43
C PHE A 2 -24.11 28.54 29.92
N TYR A 3 -24.67 29.37 30.81
CA TYR A 3 -25.84 30.20 30.50
C TYR A 3 -25.51 31.34 29.51
N ASP A 4 -24.24 31.70 29.38
CA ASP A 4 -23.75 32.81 28.55
C ASP A 4 -23.23 32.40 27.17
N MET A 5 -23.22 31.10 26.84
CA MET A 5 -22.62 30.64 25.57
C MET A 5 -23.53 30.84 24.34
N PHE A 6 -24.83 31.09 24.57
CA PHE A 6 -25.84 31.23 23.51
C PHE A 6 -26.35 32.68 23.33
N THR A 7 -25.80 33.66 24.06
CA THR A 7 -26.23 35.07 23.97
C THR A 7 -25.87 35.72 22.63
N CYS A 8 -24.92 35.15 21.89
CA CYS A 8 -24.52 35.62 20.55
C CYS A 8 -25.35 34.99 19.41
N ALA A 9 -26.22 34.02 19.70
CA ALA A 9 -27.05 33.35 18.70
C ALA A 9 -28.49 33.85 18.83
N THR A 10 -28.81 34.96 18.17
CA THR A 10 -30.19 35.41 18.03
C THR A 10 -30.87 34.61 16.90
N PRO A 11 -31.86 33.75 17.19
CA PRO A 11 -32.65 33.12 16.15
C PRO A 11 -33.47 34.20 15.45
N ASN A 12 -33.27 34.35 14.15
CA ASN A 12 -34.06 35.25 13.32
C ASN A 12 -35.41 34.57 13.03
N TYR A 13 -36.44 34.86 13.84
CA TYR A 13 -37.80 34.41 13.58
C TYR A 13 -38.46 35.35 12.56
N SER A 14 -38.14 35.17 11.28
CA SER A 14 -38.91 35.76 10.20
C SER A 14 -40.12 34.88 9.91
N THR A 15 -41.28 35.26 10.45
CA THR A 15 -42.58 34.72 10.06
C THR A 15 -42.83 34.99 8.57
N GLN A 16 -42.41 34.07 7.69
CA GLN A 16 -42.96 33.73 6.38
C GLN A 16 -42.07 32.63 5.75
N ASN A 17 -42.63 31.41 5.63
CA ASN A 17 -42.05 30.24 4.95
C ASN A 17 -40.59 29.88 5.35
N ASP A 18 -40.39 29.44 6.59
CA ASP A 18 -39.10 29.06 7.21
C ASP A 18 -38.41 27.81 6.62
N SER A 19 -38.61 27.48 5.34
CA SER A 19 -37.78 26.50 4.62
C SER A 19 -36.59 27.13 3.88
N GLU A 20 -36.48 28.46 3.82
CA GLU A 20 -35.51 29.16 2.96
C GLU A 20 -34.22 29.64 3.65
N ASN A 21 -34.08 29.50 4.98
CA ASN A 21 -32.90 30.04 5.69
C ASN A 21 -32.03 28.97 6.38
N THR A 22 -32.09 27.73 5.90
CA THR A 22 -31.12 26.70 6.33
C THR A 22 -29.82 26.89 5.54
N PRO A 23 -28.65 27.05 6.19
CA PRO A 23 -27.39 27.10 5.47
C PRO A 23 -27.16 25.76 4.77
N VAL A 24 -27.11 25.77 3.44
CA VAL A 24 -26.88 24.59 2.61
C VAL A 24 -25.41 24.52 2.22
N VAL A 25 -24.77 23.39 2.49
CA VAL A 25 -23.42 23.07 2.01
C VAL A 25 -23.54 22.06 0.88
N VAL A 26 -23.12 22.45 -0.32
CA VAL A 26 -23.12 21.57 -1.50
C VAL A 26 -21.75 20.93 -1.64
N LEU A 27 -21.72 19.59 -1.64
CA LEU A 27 -20.51 18.81 -1.84
C LEU A 27 -20.48 18.29 -3.28
N GLU A 28 -19.59 18.84 -4.11
CA GLU A 28 -19.45 18.43 -5.51
C GLU A 28 -18.57 17.18 -5.66
N GLY A 29 -18.96 16.30 -6.58
CA GLY A 29 -18.17 15.15 -7.03
C GLY A 29 -18.25 13.89 -6.17
N GLU A 30 -19.15 13.84 -5.18
CA GLU A 30 -19.18 12.75 -4.19
C GLU A 30 -20.49 11.97 -4.21
N SER A 31 -20.39 10.65 -4.01
CA SER A 31 -21.56 9.78 -3.87
C SER A 31 -22.23 10.00 -2.52
N LYS A 32 -23.55 10.21 -2.53
CA LYS A 32 -24.37 10.37 -1.31
C LYS A 32 -24.16 9.23 -0.33
N LYS A 33 -24.12 7.99 -0.84
CA LYS A 33 -23.96 6.78 -0.04
C LYS A 33 -22.63 6.75 0.70
N THR A 34 -21.54 7.14 0.03
CA THR A 34 -20.23 7.09 0.68
C THR A 34 -20.06 8.21 1.71
N PHE A 35 -20.63 9.38 1.45
CA PHE A 35 -20.65 10.44 2.45
C PHE A 35 -21.48 10.06 3.69
N GLU A 36 -22.61 9.38 3.49
CA GLU A 36 -23.41 8.79 4.58
C GLU A 36 -22.60 7.74 5.35
N ASN A 37 -21.82 6.91 4.67
CA ASN A 37 -20.93 5.94 5.32
C ASN A 37 -19.85 6.62 6.17
N LEU A 38 -19.25 7.71 5.66
CA LEU A 38 -18.29 8.52 6.40
C LEU A 38 -18.92 9.13 7.65
N LEU A 39 -20.11 9.71 7.53
CA LEU A 39 -20.83 10.27 8.67
C LEU A 39 -21.20 9.20 9.70
N SER A 40 -21.65 8.04 9.24
CA SER A 40 -21.97 6.90 10.11
C SER A 40 -20.73 6.36 10.83
N TYR A 41 -19.55 6.48 10.22
CA TYR A 41 -18.28 6.14 10.85
C TYR A 41 -17.87 7.15 11.94
N ILE A 42 -17.99 8.46 11.64
CA ILE A 42 -17.61 9.54 12.59
C ILE A 42 -18.62 9.62 13.74
N TYR A 43 -19.90 9.51 13.41
CA TYR A 43 -21.02 9.51 14.34
C TYR A 43 -21.63 8.12 14.35
N PRO A 44 -21.23 7.25 15.29
CA PRO A 44 -21.60 5.84 15.30
C PRO A 44 -23.09 5.67 15.62
N ASN A 45 -23.94 5.86 14.62
CA ASN A 45 -25.32 5.40 14.61
C ASN A 45 -25.41 4.01 13.96
N THR A 46 -24.48 3.70 13.05
CA THR A 46 -24.38 2.44 12.32
C THR A 46 -22.91 1.97 12.33
N PHE A 47 -22.67 0.70 12.62
CA PHE A 47 -21.31 0.16 12.67
C PHE A 47 -20.79 -0.14 11.25
N ILE A 48 -19.99 0.76 10.70
CA ILE A 48 -19.33 0.57 9.39
C ILE A 48 -17.85 0.30 9.62
N LEU A 49 -17.38 -0.85 9.12
CA LEU A 49 -15.97 -1.23 9.16
C LEU A 49 -15.28 -0.88 7.84
N ILE A 50 -14.00 -0.53 7.93
CA ILE A 50 -13.15 -0.32 6.76
C ILE A 50 -12.74 -1.68 6.19
N ASP A 51 -12.97 -1.86 4.88
CA ASP A 51 -12.69 -3.06 4.11
C ASP A 51 -12.05 -2.72 2.76
N TRP A 52 -11.74 -3.72 1.92
CA TRP A 52 -11.12 -3.49 0.62
C TRP A 52 -12.03 -2.80 -0.40
N ASP A 53 -13.35 -2.85 -0.20
CA ASP A 53 -14.32 -2.28 -1.14
C ASP A 53 -14.50 -0.78 -0.88
N ASN A 54 -14.35 -0.35 0.38
CA ASN A 54 -14.59 1.03 0.80
C ASN A 54 -13.31 1.84 1.11
N ILE A 55 -12.17 1.19 1.32
CA ILE A 55 -10.92 1.82 1.78
C ILE A 55 -10.48 3.02 0.94
N GLU A 56 -10.59 2.93 -0.39
CA GLU A 56 -10.17 4.01 -1.28
C GLU A 56 -11.05 5.25 -1.13
N GLU A 57 -12.34 5.06 -0.93
CA GLU A 57 -13.25 6.17 -0.73
C GLU A 57 -13.05 6.80 0.66
N PHE A 58 -12.87 5.98 1.70
CA PHE A 58 -12.55 6.47 3.05
C PHE A 58 -11.23 7.26 3.08
N LEU A 59 -10.19 6.77 2.38
CA LEU A 59 -8.92 7.50 2.27
C LEU A 59 -9.09 8.83 1.53
N ARG A 60 -9.80 8.83 0.39
CA ARG A 60 -10.10 10.05 -0.38
C ARG A 60 -10.82 11.09 0.49
N PHE A 61 -11.82 10.67 1.25
CA PHE A 61 -12.55 11.56 2.14
C PHE A 61 -11.72 12.05 3.32
N SER A 62 -10.90 11.16 3.90
CA SER A 62 -10.06 11.53 5.02
C SER A 62 -9.05 12.62 4.64
N GLU A 63 -8.51 12.58 3.42
CA GLU A 63 -7.63 13.62 2.89
C GLU A 63 -8.40 14.89 2.53
N LYS A 64 -9.53 14.76 1.82
CA LYS A 64 -10.34 15.92 1.36
C LYS A 64 -10.95 16.72 2.51
N TYR A 65 -11.43 16.05 3.55
CA TYR A 65 -12.10 16.67 4.70
C TYR A 65 -11.26 16.69 5.97
N ILE A 66 -10.00 16.25 5.90
CA ILE A 66 -9.03 16.26 7.01
C ILE A 66 -9.61 15.53 8.24
N VAL A 67 -10.08 14.30 8.01
CA VAL A 67 -10.64 13.43 9.07
C VAL A 67 -9.57 12.43 9.51
N ASP A 68 -8.72 12.85 10.44
CA ASP A 68 -7.55 12.07 10.89
C ASP A 68 -7.92 10.71 11.48
N SER A 69 -9.07 10.60 12.16
CA SER A 69 -9.53 9.33 12.74
C SER A 69 -9.78 8.27 11.67
N VAL A 70 -10.35 8.67 10.53
CA VAL A 70 -10.59 7.80 9.38
C VAL A 70 -9.27 7.45 8.71
N LEU A 71 -8.40 8.44 8.48
CA LEU A 71 -7.08 8.22 7.88
C LEU A 71 -6.25 7.20 8.67
N LEU A 72 -6.22 7.35 10.00
CA LEU A 72 -5.50 6.45 10.89
C LEU A 72 -6.07 5.03 10.84
N SER A 73 -7.40 4.91 10.86
CA SER A 73 -8.08 3.61 10.87
C SER A 73 -7.92 2.89 9.53
N ALA A 74 -8.00 3.62 8.43
CA ALA A 74 -7.70 3.14 7.08
C ALA A 74 -6.24 2.66 6.96
N LYS A 75 -5.29 3.44 7.48
CA LYS A 75 -3.88 3.06 7.55
C LYS A 75 -3.68 1.79 8.37
N THR A 76 -4.28 1.67 9.55
CA THR A 76 -4.19 0.47 10.40
C THR A 76 -4.77 -0.76 9.71
N PHE A 77 -5.89 -0.62 9.01
CA PHE A 77 -6.45 -1.69 8.18
C PHE A 77 -5.45 -2.14 7.11
N LEU A 78 -4.86 -1.20 6.37
CA LEU A 78 -3.88 -1.51 5.33
C LEU A 78 -2.63 -2.18 5.91
N GLU A 79 -2.08 -1.68 7.02
CA GLU A 79 -0.91 -2.28 7.67
C GLU A 79 -1.17 -3.70 8.19
N ARG A 80 -2.43 -4.04 8.52
CA ARG A 80 -2.83 -5.40 8.91
C ARG A 80 -3.01 -6.31 7.70
N GLU A 81 -3.66 -5.82 6.63
CA GLU A 81 -4.17 -6.65 5.54
C GLU A 81 -3.32 -6.61 4.26
N PHE A 82 -2.25 -5.82 4.19
CA PHE A 82 -1.48 -5.59 2.96
C PHE A 82 -1.03 -6.85 2.21
N ARG A 83 -0.82 -7.96 2.93
CA ARG A 83 -0.41 -9.24 2.35
C ARG A 83 -1.48 -9.85 1.44
N LYS A 84 -2.77 -9.58 1.68
CA LYS A 84 -3.87 -10.09 0.86
C LYS A 84 -3.87 -9.48 -0.54
N ASN A 85 -3.62 -8.17 -0.61
CA ASN A 85 -3.58 -7.41 -1.86
C ASN A 85 -2.34 -6.51 -1.92
N PRO A 86 -1.13 -7.07 -2.16
CA PRO A 86 0.11 -6.29 -2.06
C PRO A 86 0.22 -5.16 -3.08
N LEU A 87 -0.21 -5.40 -4.32
CA LEU A 87 -0.15 -4.38 -5.37
C LEU A 87 -1.12 -3.22 -5.11
N TYR A 88 -2.35 -3.52 -4.71
CA TYR A 88 -3.32 -2.47 -4.39
C TYR A 88 -2.91 -1.66 -3.16
N SER A 89 -2.38 -2.34 -2.14
CA SER A 89 -1.80 -1.69 -0.95
C SER A 89 -0.64 -0.77 -1.32
N LEU A 90 0.21 -1.17 -2.27
CA LEU A 90 1.31 -0.35 -2.75
C LEU A 90 0.82 0.90 -3.48
N ILE A 91 -0.22 0.79 -4.31
CA ILE A 91 -0.84 1.92 -5.01
C ILE A 91 -1.39 2.93 -4.01
N LEU A 92 -2.15 2.46 -3.01
CA LEU A 92 -2.69 3.33 -1.97
C LEU A 92 -1.56 3.95 -1.12
N ALA A 93 -0.53 3.18 -0.77
CA ALA A 93 0.62 3.69 -0.01
C ALA A 93 1.40 4.76 -0.78
N ASP A 94 1.52 4.62 -2.10
CA ASP A 94 2.17 5.59 -2.98
C ASP A 94 1.37 6.90 -3.02
N ARG A 95 0.05 6.80 -3.24
CA ARG A 95 -0.88 7.95 -3.33
C ARG A 95 -0.97 8.74 -2.04
N TYR A 96 -1.14 8.07 -0.90
CA TYR A 96 -1.31 8.71 0.42
C TYR A 96 0.01 8.81 1.22
N HIS A 97 1.15 8.52 0.58
CA HIS A 97 2.49 8.67 1.16
C HIS A 97 2.75 7.89 2.47
N PHE A 98 2.17 6.70 2.60
CA PHE A 98 2.39 5.82 3.76
C PHE A 98 3.73 5.09 3.66
N LYS A 99 4.80 5.70 4.19
CA LYS A 99 6.19 5.20 4.09
C LYS A 99 6.40 3.76 4.58
N SER A 100 5.83 3.40 5.74
CA SER A 100 5.94 2.04 6.31
C SER A 100 5.32 1.01 5.40
N LEU A 101 4.06 1.26 5.03
CA LEU A 101 3.26 0.41 4.16
C LEU A 101 3.90 0.27 2.77
N TYR A 102 4.35 1.36 2.17
CA TYR A 102 5.03 1.37 0.87
C TYR A 102 6.28 0.48 0.88
N LYS A 103 7.07 0.55 1.95
CA LYS A 103 8.28 -0.28 2.09
C LYS A 103 7.94 -1.76 2.18
N GLU A 104 6.92 -2.15 2.94
CA GLU A 104 6.57 -3.57 3.12
C GLU A 104 5.82 -4.13 1.90
N SER A 105 4.88 -3.40 1.32
CA SER A 105 4.15 -3.82 0.13
C SER A 105 5.06 -3.90 -1.10
N SER A 106 6.01 -2.98 -1.26
CA SER A 106 6.97 -3.01 -2.38
C SER A 106 7.88 -4.25 -2.34
N LYS A 107 8.24 -4.78 -1.16
CA LYS A 107 8.99 -6.05 -1.07
C LYS A 107 8.20 -7.21 -1.65
N LEU A 108 6.92 -7.33 -1.25
CA LEU A 108 6.04 -8.40 -1.76
C LEU A 108 5.76 -8.27 -3.25
N VAL A 109 5.65 -7.04 -3.75
CA VAL A 109 5.49 -6.80 -5.19
C VAL A 109 6.77 -7.10 -5.95
N LEU A 110 7.95 -6.79 -5.40
CA LEU A 110 9.24 -7.10 -6.03
C LEU A 110 9.50 -8.60 -6.14
N ASP A 111 9.09 -9.38 -5.14
CA ASP A 111 9.23 -10.84 -5.12
C ASP A 111 8.57 -11.50 -6.35
N LYS A 112 7.39 -11.00 -6.74
CA LYS A 112 6.64 -11.46 -7.92
C LYS A 112 6.47 -10.37 -8.98
N PHE A 113 7.52 -9.57 -9.19
CA PHE A 113 7.46 -8.39 -10.04
C PHE A 113 6.96 -8.67 -11.47
N PRO A 114 7.40 -9.73 -12.19
CA PRO A 114 6.91 -10.01 -13.54
C PRO A 114 5.43 -10.33 -13.61
N GLU A 115 4.83 -10.88 -12.55
CA GLU A 115 3.40 -11.18 -12.47
C GLU A 115 2.60 -9.90 -12.26
N TYR A 116 3.02 -9.06 -11.32
CA TYR A 116 2.34 -7.80 -11.02
C TYR A 116 2.46 -6.77 -12.15
N LYS A 117 3.61 -6.70 -12.83
CA LYS A 117 3.83 -5.80 -13.98
C LYS A 117 2.85 -6.03 -15.13
N ARG A 118 2.33 -7.25 -15.27
CA ARG A 118 1.36 -7.62 -16.32
C ARG A 118 -0.09 -7.24 -15.98
N LYS A 119 -0.38 -6.85 -14.73
CA LYS A 119 -1.74 -6.47 -14.32
C LYS A 119 -2.04 -5.03 -14.71
N ASP A 120 -3.25 -4.76 -15.18
CA ASP A 120 -3.67 -3.41 -15.60
C ASP A 120 -3.57 -2.39 -14.46
N ILE A 121 -3.91 -2.80 -13.24
CA ILE A 121 -3.83 -1.95 -12.04
C ILE A 121 -2.41 -1.46 -11.75
N PHE A 122 -1.36 -2.12 -12.27
CA PHE A 122 0.02 -1.69 -12.09
C PHE A 122 0.26 -0.30 -12.67
N SER A 123 -0.46 0.07 -13.74
CA SER A 123 -0.37 1.40 -14.38
C SER A 123 -0.85 2.57 -13.51
N GLN A 124 -1.55 2.28 -12.39
CA GLN A 124 -2.01 3.30 -11.46
C GLN A 124 -0.92 3.80 -10.50
N LEU A 125 0.24 3.15 -10.47
CA LEU A 125 1.39 3.60 -9.68
C LEU A 125 1.95 4.90 -10.26
N SER A 126 2.55 5.73 -9.39
CA SER A 126 3.26 6.90 -9.87
C SER A 126 4.44 6.52 -10.76
N LEU A 127 4.81 7.41 -11.68
CA LEU A 127 5.99 7.26 -12.52
C LEU A 127 7.26 7.02 -11.67
N TYR A 128 7.35 7.71 -10.54
CA TYR A 128 8.43 7.51 -9.58
C TYR A 128 8.48 6.06 -9.09
N SER A 129 7.37 5.53 -8.58
CA SER A 129 7.29 4.17 -8.04
C SER A 129 7.58 3.11 -9.12
N HIS A 130 7.10 3.32 -10.35
CA HIS A 130 7.45 2.47 -11.50
C HIS A 130 8.96 2.41 -11.75
N THR A 131 9.62 3.56 -11.81
CA THR A 131 11.07 3.62 -12.10
C THR A 131 11.88 2.99 -10.98
N VAL A 132 11.51 3.23 -9.72
CA VAL A 132 12.18 2.64 -8.55
C VAL A 132 12.05 1.13 -8.54
N LEU A 133 10.85 0.59 -8.75
CA LEU A 133 10.63 -0.86 -8.77
C LEU A 133 11.38 -1.52 -9.92
N THR A 134 11.29 -0.96 -11.13
CA THR A 134 11.97 -1.49 -12.32
C THR A 134 13.48 -1.46 -12.14
N LYS A 135 14.04 -0.35 -11.63
CA LYS A 135 15.47 -0.22 -11.35
C LYS A 135 15.95 -1.26 -10.34
N LYS A 136 15.19 -1.46 -9.26
CA LYS A 136 15.53 -2.47 -8.24
C LYS A 136 15.47 -3.89 -8.79
N TYR A 137 14.42 -4.20 -9.54
CA TYR A 137 14.26 -5.51 -10.17
C TYR A 137 15.40 -5.79 -11.17
N ASN A 138 15.71 -4.84 -12.06
CA ASN A 138 16.80 -4.98 -13.02
C ASN A 138 18.16 -5.15 -12.31
N ALA A 139 18.45 -4.34 -11.29
CA ALA A 139 19.68 -4.48 -10.52
C ALA A 139 19.80 -5.86 -9.86
N TYR A 140 18.68 -6.41 -9.38
CA TYR A 140 18.63 -7.76 -8.84
C TYR A 140 18.89 -8.82 -9.92
N THR A 141 18.21 -8.75 -11.07
CA THR A 141 18.41 -9.71 -12.16
C THR A 141 19.82 -9.65 -12.75
N ASP A 142 20.39 -8.45 -12.87
CA ASP A 142 21.76 -8.26 -13.34
C ASP A 142 22.77 -8.86 -12.37
N SER A 143 22.53 -8.72 -11.06
CA SER A 143 23.36 -9.31 -10.01
C SER A 143 23.27 -10.83 -10.02
N LEU A 144 22.06 -11.39 -10.16
CA LEU A 144 21.87 -12.83 -10.33
C LEU A 144 22.56 -13.37 -11.58
N ALA A 145 22.45 -12.67 -12.71
CA ALA A 145 23.11 -13.08 -13.94
C ALA A 145 24.64 -13.07 -13.80
N LYS A 146 25.20 -12.10 -13.07
CA LYS A 146 26.63 -12.10 -12.74
C LYS A 146 27.01 -13.30 -11.87
N LEU A 147 26.24 -13.58 -10.83
CA LEU A 147 26.47 -14.74 -9.95
C LEU A 147 26.38 -16.08 -10.69
N ALA A 148 25.46 -16.20 -11.65
CA ALA A 148 25.34 -17.40 -12.48
C ALA A 148 26.58 -17.66 -13.38
N ASN A 149 27.35 -16.61 -13.70
CA ASN A 149 28.59 -16.72 -14.47
C ASN A 149 29.85 -16.85 -13.59
N VAL A 150 29.71 -16.82 -12.26
CA VAL A 150 30.84 -17.07 -11.35
C VAL A 150 31.06 -18.57 -11.26
N ASP A 151 32.25 -19.01 -11.61
CA ASP A 151 32.68 -20.37 -11.34
C ASP A 151 33.01 -20.52 -9.85
N PHE A 152 32.06 -21.07 -9.08
CA PHE A 152 32.21 -21.22 -7.64
C PHE A 152 33.29 -22.25 -7.25
N THR A 153 33.76 -23.09 -8.18
CA THR A 153 34.80 -24.08 -7.92
C THR A 153 36.22 -23.50 -8.10
N SER A 154 36.37 -22.35 -8.77
CA SER A 154 37.70 -21.80 -9.11
C SER A 154 38.52 -21.33 -7.90
N GLY A 155 37.90 -21.18 -6.73
CA GLY A 155 38.54 -20.80 -5.47
C GLY A 155 38.72 -21.95 -4.48
N TYR A 156 38.32 -23.17 -4.83
CA TYR A 156 38.48 -24.32 -3.96
C TYR A 156 39.95 -24.76 -3.97
N LEU A 157 40.65 -24.54 -2.86
CA LEU A 157 41.97 -25.12 -2.63
C LEU A 157 41.77 -26.60 -2.33
N HIS A 158 42.06 -27.47 -3.31
CA HIS A 158 42.12 -28.90 -3.07
C HIS A 158 43.22 -29.21 -2.06
N CYS A 159 43.02 -30.22 -1.20
CA CYS A 159 44.10 -30.65 -0.30
C CYS A 159 45.25 -31.25 -1.11
N ASP A 160 46.49 -31.11 -0.62
CA ASP A 160 47.69 -31.62 -1.28
C ASP A 160 47.67 -33.16 -1.50
N ASP A 161 46.76 -33.88 -0.84
CA ASP A 161 46.55 -35.33 -0.98
C ASP A 161 45.62 -35.73 -2.15
N CYS A 162 45.06 -34.76 -2.89
CA CYS A 162 44.16 -35.05 -4.02
C CYS A 162 44.95 -35.36 -5.30
N ASN A 163 44.91 -36.62 -5.73
CA ASN A 163 45.70 -37.11 -6.88
C ASN A 163 45.19 -36.61 -8.25
N LYS A 164 43.93 -36.13 -8.36
CA LYS A 164 43.34 -35.52 -9.57
C LYS A 164 42.24 -34.51 -9.22
N GLN A 165 42.38 -33.26 -9.70
CA GLN A 165 41.40 -32.17 -9.50
C GLN A 165 40.01 -32.46 -10.11
N SER A 166 39.94 -33.12 -11.28
CA SER A 166 38.69 -33.33 -12.01
C SER A 166 37.66 -34.23 -11.31
N ASP A 167 38.12 -35.19 -10.50
CA ASP A 167 37.22 -36.15 -9.85
C ASP A 167 36.49 -35.53 -8.65
N HIS A 168 37.06 -34.48 -8.05
CA HIS A 168 36.50 -33.81 -6.89
C HIS A 168 35.45 -32.76 -7.29
N ASP A 169 35.68 -32.04 -8.39
CA ASP A 169 34.71 -31.09 -8.96
C ASP A 169 33.44 -31.79 -9.43
N LEU A 170 33.56 -33.01 -9.98
CA LEU A 170 32.42 -33.85 -10.33
C LEU A 170 31.60 -34.26 -9.09
N LYS A 171 32.27 -34.61 -7.98
CA LYS A 171 31.61 -34.98 -6.72
C LYS A 171 30.88 -33.80 -6.07
N ILE A 172 31.51 -32.62 -6.01
CA ILE A 172 30.92 -31.41 -5.45
C ILE A 172 29.70 -30.99 -6.27
N ASN A 173 29.81 -31.03 -7.60
CA ASN A 173 28.68 -30.72 -8.48
C ASN A 173 27.55 -31.75 -8.32
N GLN A 174 27.85 -33.05 -8.15
CA GLN A 174 26.84 -34.06 -7.84
C GLN A 174 26.13 -33.82 -6.50
N GLU A 175 26.86 -33.53 -5.41
CA GLU A 175 26.25 -33.23 -4.11
C GLU A 175 25.37 -31.97 -4.14
N PHE A 176 25.75 -30.96 -4.93
CA PHE A 176 24.93 -29.77 -5.12
C PHE A 176 23.63 -30.08 -5.87
N ILE A 177 23.71 -30.92 -6.92
CA ILE A 177 22.54 -31.35 -7.70
C ILE A 177 21.60 -32.21 -6.85
N GLU A 178 22.11 -33.10 -5.99
CA GLU A 178 21.29 -33.97 -5.12
C GLU A 178 20.60 -33.23 -3.97
N ARG A 179 21.09 -32.04 -3.60
CA ARG A 179 20.50 -31.18 -2.56
C ARG A 179 19.50 -30.14 -3.10
N SER A 180 19.41 -30.00 -4.43
CA SER A 180 18.51 -29.08 -5.14
C SER A 180 17.14 -29.72 -5.37
#